data_AF-A0A0G1CPQ1-F1
#
_entry.id   AF-A0A0G1CPQ1-F1
#
_cell.length_a   1.000
_cell.length_b   1.000
_cell.length_c   1.000
_cell.angle_alpha   90.00
_cell.angle_beta   90.00
_cell.angle_gamma   90.00
#
_symmetry.space_group_name_H-M   'P 1'
#
loop_
_entity.id
_entity.type
_entity.pdbx_description
1 polymer ?
#
loop_
_entity_poly.entity_id
_entity_poly.type
_entity_poly.pdbx_seq_one_letter_code
_entity_poly.pdbx_strand_id
1 'polypeptide(L)'
;MGTITIVDQALYRNTVTRLSREVPLAERECFAFFAVQLAKLHKRCGVERIEEILSSKFDIFQPLVTAHESLLNMTYSSCGTTTQKNMRVLVEMLRKGTVKY
;
A
#
# COMPACT_ATOMS: atom_id res chain seq x y z
N MET A 1 -15.49 15.15 10.73
CA MET A 1 -15.81 13.70 10.63
C MET A 1 -14.51 12.95 10.81
N GLY A 2 -14.37 12.17 11.90
CA GLY A 2 -13.12 11.49 12.23
C GLY A 2 -13.15 10.05 11.69
N THR A 3 -12.20 9.69 10.86
CA THR A 3 -12.04 8.31 10.37
C THR A 3 -11.36 7.48 11.45
N ILE A 4 -12.07 6.52 12.04
CA ILE A 4 -11.45 5.57 12.97
C ILE A 4 -10.90 4.42 12.13
N THR A 5 -9.57 4.29 12.15
CA THR A 5 -8.86 3.22 11.44
C THR A 5 -8.67 2.03 12.37
N ILE A 6 -9.53 1.02 12.27
CA ILE A 6 -9.38 -0.25 13.01
C ILE A 6 -8.79 -1.28 12.06
N VAL A 7 -7.47 -1.20 11.84
CA VAL A 7 -6.75 -2.25 11.11
C VAL A 7 -6.25 -3.28 12.10
N ASP A 8 -6.74 -4.51 11.98
CA ASP A 8 -6.15 -5.66 12.66
C ASP A 8 -4.74 -5.90 12.10
N GLN A 9 -3.73 -5.49 12.89
CA GLN A 9 -2.33 -5.60 12.52
C GLN A 9 -1.87 -7.06 12.40
N ALA A 10 -2.47 -7.99 13.16
CA ALA A 10 -2.13 -9.40 13.08
C ALA A 10 -2.66 -9.99 11.76
N LEU A 11 -3.90 -9.64 11.39
CA LEU A 11 -4.50 -10.02 10.12
C LEU A 11 -3.70 -9.47 8.93
N TYR A 12 -3.23 -8.21 9.01
CA TYR A 12 -2.38 -7.61 7.98
C TYR A 12 -1.05 -8.35 7.81
N ARG A 13 -0.33 -8.63 8.92
CA ARG A 13 0.94 -9.38 8.89
C ARG A 13 0.79 -10.80 8.34
N ASN A 14 -0.28 -11.49 8.72
CA ASN A 14 -0.60 -12.82 8.20
C ASN A 14 -0.86 -12.79 6.69
N THR A 15 -1.54 -11.74 6.22
CA THR A 15 -1.84 -11.57 4.79
C THR A 15 -0.59 -11.25 3.99
N VAL A 16 0.29 -10.38 4.49
CA VAL A 16 1.60 -10.12 3.85
C VAL A 16 2.41 -11.41 3.73
N THR A 17 2.48 -12.21 4.81
CA THR A 17 3.22 -13.48 4.82
C THR A 17 2.64 -14.52 3.87
N ARG A 18 1.32 -14.56 3.71
CA ARG A 18 0.66 -15.45 2.75
C ARG A 18 0.98 -15.00 1.32
N LEU A 19 0.75 -13.73 1.01
CA LEU A 19 0.94 -13.17 -0.33
C LEU A 19 2.41 -13.21 -0.79
N SER A 20 3.37 -13.06 0.13
CA SER A 20 4.79 -13.12 -0.20
C SER A 20 5.23 -14.50 -0.74
N ARG A 21 4.48 -15.56 -0.45
CA ARG A 21 4.73 -16.90 -1.00
C ARG A 21 4.33 -17.01 -2.48
N GLU A 22 3.35 -16.20 -2.89
CA GLU A 22 2.83 -16.12 -4.26
C GLU A 22 3.65 -15.14 -5.13
N VAL A 23 4.52 -14.32 -4.51
CA VAL A 23 5.41 -13.37 -5.20
C VAL A 23 6.70 -14.08 -5.67
N PRO A 24 7.15 -13.84 -6.92
CA PRO A 24 8.43 -14.32 -7.42
C PRO A 24 9.60 -13.96 -6.49
N LEU A 25 10.55 -14.88 -6.30
CA LEU A 25 11.69 -14.68 -5.38
C LEU A 25 12.42 -13.35 -5.58
N ALA A 26 12.66 -12.96 -6.84
CA ALA A 26 13.33 -11.70 -7.19
C ALA A 26 12.57 -10.43 -6.75
N GLU A 27 11.26 -10.53 -6.53
CA GLU A 27 10.39 -9.39 -6.20
C GLU A 27 9.92 -9.39 -4.74
N ARG A 28 10.32 -10.38 -3.94
CA ARG A 28 9.90 -10.49 -2.53
C ARG A 28 10.36 -9.32 -1.67
N GLU A 29 11.56 -8.81 -1.90
CA GLU A 29 12.09 -7.65 -1.20
C GLU A 29 11.33 -6.36 -1.59
N CYS A 30 11.05 -6.17 -2.88
CA CYS A 30 10.17 -5.10 -3.41
C CYS A 30 8.79 -5.15 -2.74
N PHE A 31 8.19 -6.34 -2.67
CA PHE A 31 6.88 -6.55 -2.03
C PHE A 31 6.91 -6.27 -0.51
N ALA A 32 7.93 -6.74 0.20
CA ALA A 32 8.07 -6.52 1.63
C ALA A 32 8.26 -5.02 1.93
N PHE A 33 9.09 -4.33 1.15
CA PHE A 33 9.29 -2.89 1.26
C PHE A 33 7.96 -2.15 1.04
N PHE A 34 7.23 -2.48 -0.01
CA PHE A 34 5.92 -1.90 -0.30
C PHE A 34 4.94 -2.08 0.86
N ALA A 35 4.81 -3.29 1.40
CA ALA A 35 3.90 -3.57 2.52
C ALA A 35 4.21 -2.72 3.77
N VAL A 36 5.50 -2.54 4.08
CA VAL A 36 5.93 -1.70 5.21
C VAL A 36 5.61 -0.22 4.97
N GLN A 37 5.91 0.29 3.78
CA GLN A 37 5.64 1.70 3.46
C GLN A 37 4.13 1.98 3.37
N LEU A 38 3.36 1.04 2.82
CA LEU A 38 1.91 1.12 2.71
C LEU A 38 1.26 1.23 4.10
N ALA A 39 1.64 0.37 5.06
CA ALA A 39 1.11 0.43 6.42
C ALA A 39 1.48 1.74 7.14
N LYS A 40 2.70 2.26 6.94
CA LYS A 40 3.13 3.55 7.48
C LYS A 40 2.34 4.72 6.90
N LEU A 41 2.12 4.71 5.59
CA LEU A 41 1.40 5.77 4.90
C LEU A 41 -0.09 5.76 5.27
N HIS A 42 -0.70 4.58 5.35
CA HIS A 42 -2.10 4.43 5.77
C HIS A 42 -2.35 5.02 7.15
N LYS A 43 -1.45 4.77 8.12
CA LYS A 43 -1.53 5.35 9.46
C LYS A 43 -1.43 6.88 9.46
N ARG A 44 -0.72 7.48 8.49
CA ARG A 44 -0.47 8.93 8.43
C ARG A 44 -1.52 9.70 7.63
N CYS A 45 -1.97 9.14 6.51
CA CYS A 45 -2.70 9.87 5.48
C CYS A 45 -4.02 9.20 5.07
N GLY A 46 -4.33 8.03 5.63
CA GLY A 46 -5.54 7.27 5.26
C GLY A 46 -5.41 6.55 3.91
N VAL A 47 -6.44 5.78 3.56
CA VAL A 47 -6.43 4.91 2.37
C VAL A 47 -6.67 5.67 1.06
N GLU A 48 -7.40 6.77 1.09
CA GLU A 48 -7.73 7.54 -0.13
C GLU A 48 -6.48 8.08 -0.82
N ARG A 49 -5.52 8.58 -0.03
CA ARG A 49 -4.23 9.06 -0.52
C ARG A 49 -3.40 7.94 -1.17
N ILE A 50 -3.46 6.73 -0.63
CA ILE A 50 -2.79 5.55 -1.19
C ILE A 50 -3.35 5.22 -2.58
N GLU A 51 -4.66 5.34 -2.76
CA GLU A 51 -5.26 5.04 -4.05
C GLU A 51 -4.96 6.07 -5.11
N GLU A 52 -4.92 7.35 -4.75
CA GLU A 52 -4.43 8.41 -5.64
C GLU A 52 -3.01 8.10 -6.14
N ILE A 53 -2.13 7.61 -5.25
CA ILE A 53 -0.75 7.20 -5.57
C ILE A 53 -0.72 6.08 -6.60
N LEU A 54 -1.53 5.04 -6.39
CA LEU A 54 -1.50 3.84 -7.22
C LEU A 54 -2.36 3.93 -8.49
N SER A 55 -3.20 4.97 -8.61
CA SER A 55 -4.10 5.18 -9.75
C SER A 55 -3.53 6.15 -10.79
N SER A 56 -2.26 6.54 -10.67
CA SER A 56 -1.54 7.41 -11.62
C SER A 56 -2.19 8.79 -11.86
N LYS A 57 -3.04 9.29 -10.95
CA LYS A 57 -3.43 10.72 -10.91
C LYS A 57 -2.42 11.54 -10.10
N PHE A 58 -1.13 11.25 -10.29
CA PHE A 58 -0.07 12.02 -9.66
C PHE A 58 0.34 13.16 -10.58
N ASP A 59 -0.32 14.30 -10.39
CA ASP A 59 0.24 15.57 -10.82
C ASP A 59 1.50 15.84 -10.01
N ILE A 60 2.64 15.86 -10.69
CA ILE A 60 3.99 16.06 -10.12
C ILE A 60 4.10 17.43 -9.40
N PHE A 61 3.09 18.29 -9.54
CA PHE A 61 2.99 19.63 -8.96
C PHE A 61 2.26 19.73 -7.61
N GLN A 62 1.88 18.62 -6.95
CA GLN A 62 1.42 18.73 -5.56
C GLN A 62 2.61 19.03 -4.61
N PRO A 63 2.60 20.14 -3.84
CA PRO A 63 3.75 20.58 -3.02
C PRO A 63 4.12 19.66 -1.84
N LEU A 64 3.44 18.53 -1.68
CA LEU A 64 3.49 17.64 -0.53
C LEU A 64 3.65 16.17 -0.95
N VAL A 65 4.17 15.88 -2.14
CA VAL A 65 4.62 14.52 -2.48
C VAL A 65 5.78 14.18 -1.55
N THR A 66 5.48 13.54 -0.43
CA THR A 66 6.52 13.10 0.50
C THR A 66 7.33 11.99 -0.17
N ALA A 67 8.63 11.88 0.14
CA ALA A 67 9.50 10.83 -0.43
C ALA A 67 8.90 9.41 -0.33
N HIS A 68 8.03 9.17 0.66
CA HIS A 68 7.34 7.90 0.86
C HIS A 68 6.33 7.59 -0.27
N GLU A 69 5.62 8.60 -0.79
CA GLU A 69 4.64 8.43 -1.88
C GLU A 69 5.33 8.10 -3.20
N SER A 70 6.43 8.80 -3.50
CA SER A 70 7.24 8.55 -4.70
C SER A 70 7.88 7.15 -4.66
N LEU A 71 8.41 6.74 -3.51
CA LEU A 71 8.97 5.40 -3.31
C LEU A 71 7.92 4.29 -3.46
N LEU A 72 6.71 4.49 -2.94
CA LEU A 72 5.60 3.54 -3.09
C LEU A 72 5.19 3.37 -4.55
N ASN A 73 5.04 4.47 -5.28
CA ASN A 73 4.70 4.43 -6.70
C ASN A 73 5.81 3.74 -7.52
N MET A 74 7.06 4.13 -7.31
CA MET A 74 8.21 3.54 -7.99
C MET A 74 8.30 2.02 -7.75
N THR A 75 8.16 1.59 -6.49
CA THR A 75 8.19 0.17 -6.11
C THR A 75 7.04 -0.61 -6.77
N TYR A 76 5.85 -0.03 -6.80
CA TYR A 76 4.69 -0.64 -7.45
C TYR A 76 4.91 -0.79 -8.96
N SER A 77 5.37 0.28 -9.62
CA SER A 77 5.61 0.30 -11.07
C SER A 77 6.79 -0.58 -11.51
N SER A 78 7.79 -0.81 -10.66
CA SER A 78 8.95 -1.65 -10.98
C SER A 78 8.69 -3.16 -10.86
N CYS A 79 7.60 -3.54 -10.20
CA CYS A 79 7.29 -4.93 -9.90
C CYS A 79 6.36 -5.55 -10.97
N GLY A 80 6.42 -6.87 -11.17
CA GLY A 80 5.63 -7.59 -12.18
C GLY A 80 4.14 -7.67 -11.85
N THR A 81 3.33 -8.11 -12.82
CA THR A 81 1.85 -8.13 -12.72
C THR A 81 1.32 -8.93 -11.53
N THR A 82 1.92 -10.09 -11.24
CA THR A 82 1.58 -10.92 -10.07
C THR A 82 1.80 -10.17 -8.76
N THR A 83 2.95 -9.50 -8.64
CA THR A 83 3.31 -8.76 -7.43
C THR A 83 2.47 -7.51 -7.26
N GLN A 84 2.23 -6.76 -8.34
CA GLN A 84 1.31 -5.62 -8.35
C GLN A 84 -0.11 -6.02 -7.93
N LYS A 85 -0.62 -7.16 -8.42
CA LYS A 85 -1.92 -7.69 -8.00
C LYS A 85 -1.95 -7.93 -6.48
N ASN A 86 -0.91 -8.58 -5.94
CA ASN A 86 -0.80 -8.83 -4.50
C ASN A 86 -0.67 -7.54 -3.68
N MET A 87 0.05 -6.53 -4.18
CA MET A 87 0.12 -5.20 -3.59
C MET A 87 -1.26 -4.53 -3.53
N ARG A 88 -2.07 -4.64 -4.59
CA ARG A 88 -3.47 -4.13 -4.58
C ARG A 88 -4.36 -4.84 -3.57
N VAL A 89 -4.17 -6.14 -3.35
CA VAL A 89 -4.91 -6.87 -2.29
C VAL A 89 -4.62 -6.26 -0.91
N LEU A 90 -3.38 -5.86 -0.62
CA LEU A 90 -3.05 -5.19 0.63
C LEU A 90 -3.73 -3.82 0.78
N VAL A 91 -3.85 -3.06 -0.31
CA VAL A 91 -4.55 -1.76 -0.28
C VAL A 91 -6.05 -1.95 -0.02
N GLU A 92 -6.68 -2.89 -0.72
CA GLU A 92 -8.10 -3.22 -0.50
C GLU A 92 -8.40 -3.70 0.92
N MET A 93 -7.46 -4.42 1.51
CA MET A 93 -7.57 -4.86 2.90
C MET A 93 -7.60 -3.68 3.87
N LEU A 94 -6.71 -2.70 3.69
CA LEU A 94 -6.68 -1.48 4.50
C LEU A 94 -7.93 -0.62 4.28
N ARG A 95 -8.44 -0.59 3.04
CA ARG A 95 -9.71 0.08 2.71
C ARG A 95 -10.88 -0.51 3.48
N LYS A 96 -11.05 -1.84 3.45
CA LYS A 96 -12.12 -2.55 4.16
C LYS A 96 -12.04 -2.41 5.68
N GLY A 97 -10.83 -2.24 6.23
CA GLY A 97 -10.60 -1.98 7.65
C GLY A 97 -10.78 -0.51 8.08
N THR A 98 -11.05 0.41 7.14
CA THR A 98 -11.27 1.83 7.45
C THR A 98 -12.77 2.11 7.49
N VAL A 99 -13.35 2.28 8.69
CA VAL A 99 -14.78 2.62 8.85
C VAL A 99 -14.94 4.13 8.87
N LYS A 100 -15.72 4.68 7.94
CA LYS A 100 -16.12 6.09 7.93
C LYS A 100 -17.38 6.25 8.79
N TYR A 101 -17.34 7.12 9.80
CA TYR A 101 -18.50 7.60 10.58
C TYR A 101 -18.77 9.07 10.25
#